data_AF-A0A943IY61-F1
#
_entry.id   AF-A0A943IY61-F1
#
_cell.length_a   1.000
_cell.length_b   1.000
_cell.length_c   1.000
_cell.angle_alpha   90.00
_cell.angle_beta   90.00
_cell.angle_gamma   90.00
#
_symmetry.space_group_name_H-M   'P 1'
#
loop_
_entity.id
_entity.type
_entity.pdbx_description
1 polymer ?
#
loop_
_entity_poly.entity_id
_entity_poly.type
_entity_poly.pdbx_seq_one_letter_code
_entity_poly.pdbx_strand_id
1 'polypeptide(L)'
;MNDSILDVDFSTDFTRMVDADIQKCEDILAGNYDEKVWKDLHIELTSKYSAHISDISSNMYCYFANGSFYDINSMNEATLRHNLLVLKNKLIAFKNYGYKNRESVAGNKGINIQSNQYATQTQTVNISFEAVKKQIEDMTALSDAETEETLHKIDEIKAIIELKEPKKSKWQKIKPILIWLADKSVDVGIALLPLIAKIGESL
;
A
#
# COMPACT_ATOMS: atom_id res chain seq x y z
N MET A 1 -13.03 -34.46 -6.89
CA MET A 1 -12.85 -34.05 -5.47
C MET A 1 -11.52 -33.36 -5.37
N ASN A 2 -11.55 -32.15 -4.84
CA ASN A 2 -10.46 -31.21 -4.52
C ASN A 2 -9.54 -30.74 -5.66
N ASP A 3 -9.98 -29.69 -6.37
CA ASP A 3 -9.08 -28.63 -6.82
C ASP A 3 -9.11 -27.51 -5.78
N SER A 4 -8.14 -27.55 -4.87
CA SER A 4 -7.77 -26.42 -4.02
C SER A 4 -7.06 -25.40 -4.91
N ILE A 5 -7.84 -24.42 -5.39
CA ILE A 5 -7.37 -23.25 -6.12
C ILE A 5 -6.38 -22.50 -5.21
N LEU A 6 -5.16 -22.34 -5.72
CA LEU A 6 -4.05 -21.68 -5.06
C LEU A 6 -4.37 -20.20 -4.87
N ASP A 7 -4.52 -19.81 -3.61
CA ASP A 7 -4.50 -18.43 -3.14
C ASP A 7 -3.15 -17.81 -3.54
N VAL A 8 -3.13 -16.97 -4.59
CA VAL A 8 -1.87 -16.35 -5.07
C VAL A 8 -1.53 -15.21 -4.13
N ASP A 9 -0.71 -15.55 -3.14
CA ASP A 9 -0.18 -14.65 -2.14
C ASP A 9 0.82 -13.65 -2.76
N PHE A 10 0.36 -12.43 -3.06
CA PHE A 10 1.22 -11.30 -3.45
C PHE A 10 2.01 -10.72 -2.26
N SER A 11 1.90 -11.31 -1.07
CA SER A 11 2.69 -10.87 0.06
C SER A 11 4.16 -11.22 -0.12
N THR A 12 4.99 -10.22 0.09
CA THR A 12 6.41 -10.45 0.39
C THR A 12 6.54 -10.97 1.81
N ASP A 13 7.67 -11.60 2.14
CA ASP A 13 8.00 -11.95 3.52
C ASP A 13 7.89 -10.74 4.46
N PHE A 14 8.21 -9.53 3.97
CA PHE A 14 8.11 -8.30 4.73
C PHE A 14 6.65 -7.90 5.03
N THR A 15 5.75 -8.00 4.04
CA THR A 15 4.33 -7.65 4.24
C THR A 15 3.62 -8.65 5.15
N ARG A 16 3.96 -9.95 5.07
CA ARG A 16 3.49 -10.95 6.05
C ARG A 16 4.02 -10.69 7.45
N MET A 17 5.28 -10.27 7.56
CA MET A 17 5.88 -9.91 8.85
C MET A 17 5.17 -8.71 9.49
N VAL A 18 4.84 -7.67 8.70
CA VAL A 18 4.05 -6.52 9.18
C VAL A 18 2.69 -6.96 9.68
N ASP A 19 1.98 -7.79 8.92
CA ASP A 19 0.66 -8.29 9.29
C ASP A 19 0.68 -9.10 10.58
N ALA A 20 1.65 -10.01 10.70
CA ALA A 20 1.85 -10.81 11.90
C ALA A 20 2.19 -9.92 13.12
N ASP A 21 3.01 -8.89 12.94
CA ASP A 21 3.39 -7.99 14.03
C ASP A 21 2.25 -7.04 14.44
N ILE A 22 1.35 -6.66 13.52
CA ILE A 22 0.08 -5.98 13.86
C ILE A 22 -0.75 -6.88 14.78
N GLN A 23 -0.94 -8.15 14.41
CA GLN A 23 -1.70 -9.09 15.23
C GLN A 23 -1.06 -9.30 16.61
N LYS A 24 0.27 -9.46 16.68
CA LYS A 24 0.99 -9.53 17.97
C LYS A 24 0.71 -8.32 18.86
N CYS A 25 0.70 -7.11 18.29
CA CYS A 25 0.37 -5.90 19.04
C CYS A 25 -1.06 -5.95 19.59
N GLU A 26 -2.03 -6.41 18.79
CA GLU A 26 -3.43 -6.53 19.22
C GLU A 26 -3.59 -7.53 20.35
N ASP A 27 -3.00 -8.73 20.20
CA ASP A 27 -3.07 -9.80 21.20
C ASP A 27 -2.45 -9.35 22.53
N ILE A 28 -1.28 -8.70 22.48
CA ILE A 28 -0.59 -8.20 23.67
C ILE A 28 -1.35 -7.05 24.33
N LEU A 29 -1.90 -6.12 23.57
CA LEU A 29 -2.66 -4.97 24.10
C LEU A 29 -4.02 -5.38 24.70
N ALA A 30 -4.61 -6.46 24.19
CA ALA A 30 -5.85 -7.05 24.73
C ALA A 30 -5.60 -7.92 25.97
N GLY A 31 -4.37 -8.42 26.14
CA GLY A 31 -3.96 -9.23 27.28
C GLY A 31 -3.61 -8.43 28.55
N ASN A 32 -3.17 -9.17 29.57
CA ASN A 32 -2.63 -8.59 30.78
C ASN A 32 -1.21 -8.05 30.55
N TYR A 33 -0.86 -7.01 31.29
CA TYR A 33 0.49 -6.44 31.23
C TYR A 33 1.54 -7.43 31.72
N ASP A 34 2.55 -7.65 30.89
CA ASP A 34 3.79 -8.37 31.22
C ASP A 34 4.95 -7.49 30.77
N GLU A 35 5.69 -6.94 31.73
CA GLU A 35 6.74 -5.98 31.49
C GLU A 35 7.81 -6.51 30.52
N LYS A 36 8.23 -7.77 30.68
CA LYS A 36 9.29 -8.34 29.86
C LYS A 36 8.80 -8.53 28.43
N VAL A 37 7.63 -9.12 28.27
CA VAL A 37 7.04 -9.38 26.93
C VAL A 37 6.79 -8.06 26.18
N TRP A 38 6.30 -7.03 26.87
CA TRP A 38 5.99 -5.75 26.25
C TRP A 38 7.26 -4.97 25.87
N LYS A 39 8.30 -5.00 26.70
CA LYS A 39 9.61 -4.42 26.38
C LYS A 39 10.27 -5.14 25.21
N ASP A 40 10.25 -6.47 25.22
CA ASP A 40 10.81 -7.29 24.14
C ASP A 40 10.11 -7.00 22.81
N LEU A 41 8.77 -6.92 22.79
CA LEU A 41 8.02 -6.54 21.58
C LEU A 41 8.37 -5.12 21.12
N HIS A 42 8.46 -4.15 22.02
CA HIS A 42 8.83 -2.78 21.65
C HIS A 42 10.21 -2.74 20.97
N ILE A 43 11.20 -3.44 21.53
CA ILE A 43 12.54 -3.55 20.93
C ILE A 43 12.45 -4.24 19.56
N GLU A 44 11.76 -5.39 19.47
CA GLU A 44 11.59 -6.14 18.23
C GLU A 44 11.03 -5.25 17.11
N LEU A 45 9.92 -4.55 17.36
CA LEU A 45 9.27 -3.71 16.35
C LEU A 45 10.14 -2.52 15.96
N THR A 46 10.72 -1.81 16.92
CA THR A 46 11.56 -0.64 16.63
C THR A 46 12.85 -1.03 15.87
N SER A 47 13.45 -2.17 16.20
CA SER A 47 14.60 -2.71 15.45
C SER A 47 14.22 -3.18 14.04
N LYS A 48 13.08 -3.86 13.87
CA LYS A 48 12.63 -4.34 12.56
C LYS A 48 12.30 -3.21 11.59
N TYR A 49 11.65 -2.14 12.08
CA TYR A 49 11.00 -1.18 11.20
C TYR A 49 11.70 0.17 11.09
N SER A 50 12.62 0.52 11.99
CA SER A 50 13.29 1.84 11.97
C SER A 50 14.04 2.17 10.69
N ALA A 51 14.59 1.17 9.99
CA ALA A 51 15.27 1.35 8.71
C ALA A 51 14.32 1.34 7.49
N HIS A 52 13.08 0.87 7.67
CA HIS A 52 12.15 0.59 6.57
C HIS A 52 10.93 1.49 6.56
N ILE A 53 10.51 2.02 7.72
CA ILE A 53 9.33 2.87 7.86
C ILE A 53 9.75 4.22 8.40
N SER A 54 9.59 5.25 7.57
CA SER A 54 9.95 6.63 7.92
C SER A 54 9.17 7.09 9.15
N ASP A 55 9.87 7.76 10.05
CA ASP A 55 9.31 8.31 11.28
C ASP A 55 8.59 7.28 12.17
N ILE A 56 8.90 5.98 12.07
CA ILE A 56 8.28 4.95 12.91
C ILE A 56 8.47 5.26 14.40
N SER A 57 9.64 5.82 14.75
CA SER A 57 10.03 6.15 16.12
C SER A 57 9.36 7.42 16.70
N SER A 58 8.72 8.23 15.85
CA SER A 58 8.11 9.49 16.28
C SER A 58 6.88 9.30 17.17
N ASN A 59 6.63 10.27 18.05
CA ASN A 59 5.49 10.33 18.98
C ASN A 59 5.44 9.20 20.04
N MET A 60 6.55 8.49 20.23
CA MET A 60 6.72 7.54 21.31
C MET A 60 7.48 8.16 22.48
N TYR A 61 7.11 7.76 23.69
CA TYR A 61 7.77 8.16 24.93
C TYR A 61 9.14 7.49 25.07
N CYS A 62 10.01 8.12 25.85
CA CYS A 62 11.37 7.65 26.16
C CYS A 62 12.29 7.51 24.94
N TYR A 63 11.95 8.14 23.81
CA TYR A 63 12.83 8.24 22.64
C TYR A 63 13.85 9.38 22.81
N PHE A 64 15.12 9.06 22.69
CA PHE A 64 16.22 10.03 22.74
C PHE A 64 16.68 10.36 21.33
N ALA A 65 16.22 11.50 20.80
CA ALA A 65 16.54 11.92 19.42
C ALA A 65 18.05 12.00 19.15
N ASN A 66 18.84 12.50 20.11
CA ASN A 66 20.30 12.66 19.96
C ASN A 66 21.06 11.33 19.89
N GLY A 67 20.46 10.21 20.31
CA GLY A 67 21.07 8.88 20.23
C GLY A 67 20.28 7.90 19.35
N SER A 68 19.11 8.30 18.86
CA SER A 68 18.17 7.44 18.11
C SER A 68 17.85 6.11 18.80
N PHE A 69 17.74 6.13 20.13
CA PHE A 69 17.43 4.95 20.95
C PHE A 69 16.33 5.23 21.97
N TYR A 70 15.81 4.17 22.57
CA TYR A 70 14.82 4.23 23.63
C TYR A 70 15.43 3.85 24.98
N ASP A 71 15.14 4.61 26.03
CA ASP A 71 15.42 4.16 27.40
C ASP A 71 14.34 3.17 27.83
N ILE A 72 14.51 1.92 27.41
CA ILE A 72 13.60 0.81 27.68
C ILE A 72 13.46 0.57 29.19
N ASN A 73 14.51 0.82 29.97
CA ASN A 73 14.48 0.56 31.42
C ASN A 73 13.57 1.54 32.16
N SER A 74 13.42 2.76 31.64
CA SER A 74 12.55 3.78 32.20
C SER A 74 11.09 3.67 31.77
N MET A 75 10.73 2.68 30.92
CA MET A 75 9.34 2.50 30.46
C MET A 75 8.52 1.69 31.46
N ASN A 76 7.43 2.28 31.94
CA ASN A 76 6.40 1.61 32.73
C ASN A 76 5.24 1.11 31.84
N GLU A 77 4.23 0.46 32.43
CA GLU A 77 3.06 -0.06 31.69
C GLU A 77 2.40 1.01 30.82
N ALA A 78 2.10 2.20 31.36
CA ALA A 78 1.41 3.25 30.61
C ALA A 78 2.24 3.72 29.41
N THR A 79 3.56 3.87 29.60
CA THR A 79 4.52 4.19 28.54
C THR A 79 4.55 3.12 27.45
N LEU A 80 4.67 1.84 27.83
CA LEU A 80 4.71 0.74 26.88
C LEU A 80 3.39 0.58 26.14
N ARG A 81 2.25 0.74 26.83
CA ARG A 81 0.91 0.70 26.23
C ARG A 81 0.76 1.76 25.16
N HIS A 82 1.17 2.99 25.47
CA HIS A 82 1.17 4.10 24.52
C HIS A 82 2.08 3.79 23.32
N ASN A 83 3.33 3.40 23.55
CA ASN A 83 4.28 3.16 22.47
C ASN A 83 3.85 2.01 21.56
N LEU A 84 3.36 0.89 22.11
CA LEU A 84 2.84 -0.23 21.33
C LEU A 84 1.58 0.15 20.53
N LEU A 85 0.71 1.00 21.09
CA LEU A 85 -0.44 1.54 20.35
C LEU A 85 0.01 2.43 19.17
N VAL A 86 1.02 3.27 19.37
CA VAL A 86 1.61 4.11 18.32
C VAL A 86 2.23 3.24 17.22
N LEU A 87 3.05 2.25 17.59
CA LEU A 87 3.65 1.29 16.65
C LEU A 87 2.60 0.56 15.84
N LYS A 88 1.60 -0.04 16.52
CA LYS A 88 0.50 -0.75 15.86
C LYS A 88 -0.21 0.13 14.84
N ASN A 89 -0.61 1.34 15.22
CA ASN A 89 -1.35 2.24 14.35
C ASN A 89 -0.51 2.72 13.16
N LYS A 90 0.80 2.90 13.34
CA LYS A 90 1.71 3.22 12.23
C LYS A 90 1.87 2.04 11.27
N LEU A 91 1.95 0.80 11.76
CA LEU A 91 1.97 -0.40 10.93
C LEU A 91 0.65 -0.59 10.16
N ILE A 92 -0.51 -0.36 10.80
CA ILE A 92 -1.81 -0.36 10.13
C ILE A 92 -1.86 0.70 9.03
N ALA A 93 -1.39 1.93 9.31
CA ALA A 93 -1.34 2.98 8.30
C ALA A 93 -0.41 2.62 7.13
N PHE A 94 0.76 2.05 7.43
CA PHE A 94 1.71 1.57 6.42
C PHE A 94 1.10 0.48 5.54
N LYS A 95 0.43 -0.51 6.13
CA LYS A 95 -0.35 -1.53 5.43
C LYS A 95 -1.42 -0.93 4.52
N ASN A 96 -2.25 -0.04 5.07
CA ASN A 96 -3.35 0.60 4.34
C ASN A 96 -2.85 1.51 3.20
N TYR A 97 -1.59 1.96 3.26
CA TYR A 97 -0.93 2.70 2.19
C TYR A 97 -0.19 1.78 1.18
N GLY A 98 -0.50 0.48 1.18
CA GLY A 98 0.10 -0.49 0.27
C GLY A 98 1.55 -0.83 0.61
N TYR A 99 1.91 -0.80 1.90
CA TYR A 99 3.25 -1.07 2.41
C TYR A 99 4.33 -0.16 1.81
N LYS A 100 4.01 1.14 1.70
CA LYS A 100 4.91 2.19 1.21
C LYS A 100 5.02 3.31 2.23
N ASN A 101 6.19 3.96 2.29
CA ASN A 101 6.31 5.20 3.08
C ASN A 101 5.58 6.33 2.37
N ARG A 102 5.00 7.23 3.17
CA ARG A 102 4.54 8.52 2.66
C ARG A 102 5.76 9.29 2.16
N GLU A 103 5.71 9.80 0.93
CA GLU A 103 6.76 10.69 0.43
C GLU A 103 6.88 11.89 1.36
N SER A 104 8.07 12.10 1.93
CA SER A 104 8.34 13.23 2.77
C SER A 104 8.33 14.50 1.92
N VAL A 105 7.43 15.43 2.21
CA VAL A 105 7.45 16.78 1.67
C VAL A 105 8.52 17.58 2.43
N ALA A 106 9.79 17.18 2.30
CA ALA A 106 10.90 17.88 2.94
C ALA A 106 12.11 17.87 2.01
N GLY A 107 12.51 19.07 1.60
CA GLY A 107 13.50 19.31 0.56
C GLY A 107 14.86 18.67 0.81
N ASN A 108 15.37 18.07 -0.26
CA ASN A 108 16.76 18.08 -0.70
C ASN A 108 17.82 18.38 0.38
N LYS A 109 18.27 17.36 1.11
CA LYS A 109 19.63 17.34 1.66
C LYS A 109 20.26 15.98 1.37
N GLY A 110 21.30 16.04 0.55
CA GLY A 110 21.99 14.88 0.00
C GLY A 110 22.56 13.96 1.06
N ILE A 111 22.21 12.69 0.95
CA ILE A 111 23.02 11.57 1.44
C ILE A 111 23.21 10.65 0.23
N ASN A 112 24.46 10.51 -0.19
CA ASN A 112 24.88 9.62 -1.24
C ASN A 112 24.80 8.18 -0.69
N ILE A 113 23.69 7.49 -0.96
CA ILE A 113 23.59 6.04 -0.76
C ILE A 113 23.90 5.40 -2.10
N GLN A 114 24.97 4.60 -2.15
CA GLN A 114 25.20 3.64 -3.22
C GLN A 114 24.01 2.68 -3.24
N SER A 115 23.05 3.00 -4.11
CA SER A 115 21.86 2.21 -4.37
C SER A 115 22.28 0.92 -5.07
N ASN A 116 22.21 -0.20 -4.35
CA ASN A 116 22.01 -1.49 -5.00
C ASN A 116 20.68 -1.38 -5.73
N GLN A 117 20.79 -1.29 -7.05
CA GLN A 117 19.71 -1.00 -7.97
C GLN A 117 18.59 -2.03 -7.85
N TYR A 118 17.59 -1.71 -7.04
CA TYR A 118 16.21 -1.85 -7.48
C TYR A 118 15.76 -0.45 -7.80
N ALA A 119 15.78 -0.13 -9.10
CA ALA A 119 15.36 1.15 -9.61
C ALA A 119 13.94 1.46 -9.12
N THR A 120 13.83 2.33 -8.12
CA THR A 120 12.78 3.33 -8.07
C THR A 120 12.92 4.18 -9.33
N GLN A 121 12.48 3.64 -10.47
CA GLN A 121 11.69 4.47 -11.36
C GLN A 121 10.61 5.07 -10.46
N THR A 122 10.47 6.39 -10.49
CA THR A 122 9.15 7.00 -10.36
C THR A 122 8.19 6.14 -11.18
N GLN A 123 7.52 5.20 -10.51
CA GLN A 123 6.46 4.46 -11.17
C GLN A 123 5.31 5.46 -11.24
N THR A 124 5.32 6.27 -12.30
CA THR A 124 4.26 6.11 -13.30
C THR A 124 4.06 4.61 -13.39
N VAL A 125 3.14 4.04 -12.59
CA VAL A 125 2.88 2.60 -12.69
C VAL A 125 2.47 2.49 -14.13
N ASN A 126 3.35 1.91 -14.94
CA ASN A 126 3.11 1.73 -16.34
C ASN A 126 2.16 0.54 -16.37
N ILE A 127 0.95 0.73 -15.82
CA ILE A 127 -0.16 -0.21 -15.80
C ILE A 127 -0.41 -0.49 -17.26
N SER A 128 0.13 -1.59 -17.74
CA SER A 128 -0.07 -1.99 -19.12
C SER A 128 -1.53 -2.37 -19.24
N PHE A 129 -2.18 -1.95 -20.33
CA PHE A 129 -3.56 -2.34 -20.60
C PHE A 129 -3.72 -3.86 -20.55
N GLU A 130 -2.68 -4.59 -20.98
CA GLU A 130 -2.64 -6.06 -20.94
C GLU A 130 -2.65 -6.62 -19.51
N ALA A 131 -2.00 -5.96 -18.54
CA ALA A 131 -2.06 -6.37 -17.14
C ALA A 131 -3.46 -6.17 -16.53
N VAL A 132 -4.17 -5.10 -16.91
CA VAL A 132 -5.54 -4.86 -16.45
C VAL A 132 -6.52 -5.81 -17.14
N LYS A 133 -6.33 -6.10 -18.43
CA LYS A 133 -7.12 -7.12 -19.13
C LYS A 133 -7.02 -8.47 -18.44
N LYS A 134 -5.80 -8.91 -18.15
CA LYS A 134 -5.56 -10.17 -17.43
C LYS A 134 -6.21 -10.17 -16.04
N GLN A 135 -6.13 -9.05 -15.31
CA GLN A 135 -6.81 -8.92 -14.02
C GLN A 135 -8.33 -9.08 -14.13
N ILE A 136 -8.95 -8.54 -15.19
CA ILE A 136 -10.39 -8.67 -15.45
C ILE A 136 -10.75 -10.09 -15.90
N GLU A 137 -9.92 -10.74 -16.72
CA GLU A 137 -10.11 -12.14 -17.13
C GLU A 137 -10.02 -13.12 -15.93
N ASP A 138 -9.16 -12.80 -14.97
CA ASP A 138 -8.96 -13.60 -13.76
C ASP A 138 -10.04 -13.30 -12.67
N MET A 139 -10.97 -12.36 -12.89
CA MET A 139 -12.05 -12.04 -11.95
C MET A 139 -13.19 -13.06 -12.03
N THR A 140 -13.28 -13.94 -11.02
CA THR A 140 -14.38 -14.92 -10.90
C THR A 140 -15.73 -14.30 -10.51
N ALA A 141 -15.76 -13.01 -10.16
CA ALA A 141 -16.95 -12.28 -9.75
C ALA A 141 -17.76 -11.70 -10.93
N LEU A 142 -17.19 -11.71 -12.14
CA LEU A 142 -17.85 -11.26 -13.36
C LEU A 142 -18.37 -12.46 -14.14
N SER A 143 -19.56 -12.34 -14.70
CA SER A 143 -20.00 -13.28 -15.74
C SER A 143 -19.16 -13.11 -17.01
N ASP A 144 -19.10 -14.15 -17.86
CA ASP A 144 -18.37 -14.09 -19.14
C ASP A 144 -18.75 -12.85 -19.98
N ALA A 145 -20.03 -12.47 -19.96
CA ALA A 145 -20.54 -11.29 -20.67
C ALA A 145 -20.06 -9.97 -20.05
N GLU A 146 -19.96 -9.89 -18.72
CA GLU A 146 -19.45 -8.70 -18.02
C GLU A 146 -17.93 -8.57 -18.17
N THR A 147 -17.22 -9.70 -18.19
CA THR A 147 -15.78 -9.76 -18.47
C THR A 147 -15.51 -9.25 -19.88
N GLU A 148 -16.20 -9.77 -20.89
CA GLU A 148 -16.05 -9.32 -22.28
C GLU A 148 -16.40 -7.83 -22.46
N GLU A 149 -17.50 -7.37 -21.84
CA GLU A 149 -17.89 -5.96 -21.84
C GLU A 149 -16.79 -5.07 -21.21
N THR A 150 -16.21 -5.51 -20.10
CA THR A 150 -15.15 -4.77 -19.39
C THR A 150 -13.85 -4.74 -20.19
N LEU A 151 -13.48 -5.84 -20.85
CA LEU A 151 -12.33 -5.89 -21.75
C LEU A 151 -12.50 -4.94 -22.94
N HIS A 152 -13.70 -4.88 -23.51
CA HIS A 152 -14.02 -3.91 -24.56
C HIS A 152 -13.87 -2.47 -24.08
N LYS A 153 -14.29 -2.16 -22.85
CA LYS A 153 -14.11 -0.82 -22.26
C LYS A 153 -12.64 -0.47 -22.03
N ILE A 154 -11.80 -1.45 -21.68
CA ILE A 154 -10.34 -1.26 -21.57
C ILE A 154 -9.74 -0.90 -22.94
N ASP A 155 -10.19 -1.54 -24.02
CA ASP A 155 -9.75 -1.22 -25.38
C ASP A 155 -10.23 0.16 -25.84
N GLU A 156 -11.46 0.55 -25.50
CA GLU A 156 -11.95 1.92 -25.75
C GLU A 156 -11.09 2.96 -25.04
N ILE A 157 -10.72 2.74 -23.76
CA ILE A 157 -9.84 3.64 -23.00
C ILE A 157 -8.46 3.72 -23.65
N LYS A 158 -7.89 2.58 -24.10
CA LYS A 158 -6.59 2.52 -24.79
C LYS A 158 -6.62 3.36 -26.07
N ALA A 159 -7.63 3.15 -26.90
CA ALA A 159 -7.81 3.91 -28.13
C ALA A 159 -7.91 5.42 -27.86
N ILE A 160 -8.67 5.83 -26.83
CA ILE A 160 -8.83 7.26 -26.47
C ILE A 160 -7.49 7.88 -26.00
N ILE A 161 -6.69 7.14 -25.24
CA ILE A 161 -5.37 7.60 -24.79
C ILE A 161 -4.42 7.80 -25.98
N GLU A 162 -4.45 6.90 -26.95
CA GLU A 162 -3.59 6.93 -28.14
C GLU A 162 -4.01 7.99 -29.18
N LEU A 163 -5.22 8.57 -29.07
CA LEU A 163 -5.65 9.65 -29.96
C LEU A 163 -4.72 10.86 -29.89
N LYS A 164 -4.42 11.47 -31.04
CA LYS A 164 -3.71 12.77 -31.12
C LYS A 164 -4.68 13.95 -30.93
N GLU A 165 -5.48 13.89 -29.88
CA GLU A 165 -6.48 14.91 -29.54
C GLU A 165 -6.13 15.63 -28.22
N PRO A 166 -6.56 16.89 -28.04
CA PRO A 166 -6.33 17.60 -26.79
C PRO A 166 -7.05 16.93 -25.61
N LYS A 167 -6.48 17.02 -24.40
CA LYS A 167 -7.00 16.42 -23.16
C LYS A 167 -8.50 16.62 -22.95
N LYS A 168 -9.00 17.82 -23.24
CA LYS A 168 -10.44 18.16 -23.14
C LYS A 168 -11.32 17.29 -24.03
N SER A 169 -10.86 16.95 -25.24
CA SER A 169 -11.58 16.09 -26.19
C SER A 169 -11.56 14.63 -25.73
N LYS A 170 -10.39 14.12 -25.32
CA LYS A 170 -10.25 12.79 -24.70
C LYS A 170 -11.17 12.62 -23.49
N TRP A 171 -11.25 13.64 -22.63
CA TRP A 171 -12.13 13.64 -21.47
C TRP A 171 -13.61 13.56 -21.83
N GLN A 172 -14.06 14.21 -22.92
CA GLN A 172 -15.46 14.05 -23.36
C GLN A 172 -15.77 12.63 -23.79
N LYS A 173 -14.83 11.94 -24.44
CA LYS A 173 -14.99 10.54 -24.89
C LYS A 173 -14.96 9.53 -23.73
N ILE A 174 -14.36 9.89 -22.61
CA ILE A 174 -14.27 9.06 -21.40
C ILE A 174 -15.48 9.18 -20.49
N LYS A 175 -16.18 10.32 -20.50
CA LYS A 175 -17.38 10.53 -19.66
C LYS A 175 -18.41 9.39 -19.75
N PRO A 176 -18.76 8.87 -20.95
CA PRO A 176 -19.68 7.73 -21.04
C PRO A 176 -19.13 6.46 -20.35
N ILE A 177 -17.81 6.23 -20.40
CA ILE A 177 -17.15 5.10 -19.74
C ILE A 177 -17.18 5.27 -18.21
N LEU A 178 -17.03 6.51 -17.70
CA LEU A 178 -17.17 6.80 -16.27
C LEU A 178 -18.60 6.61 -15.76
N ILE A 179 -19.60 6.98 -16.56
CA ILE A 179 -21.02 6.75 -16.21
C ILE A 179 -21.29 5.24 -16.17
N TRP A 180 -20.85 4.51 -17.19
CA TRP A 180 -20.93 3.06 -17.22
C TRP A 180 -20.22 2.41 -16.02
N LEU A 181 -19.03 2.90 -15.64
CA LEU A 181 -18.26 2.39 -14.51
C LEU A 181 -18.97 2.60 -13.17
N ALA A 182 -19.77 3.66 -13.05
CA ALA A 182 -20.53 3.95 -11.83
C ALA A 182 -21.63 2.91 -11.55
N ASP A 183 -22.09 2.20 -12.58
CA ASP A 183 -23.07 1.11 -12.47
C ASP A 183 -22.41 -0.27 -12.25
N LYS A 184 -21.07 -0.35 -12.16
CA LYS A 184 -20.30 -1.58 -11.96
C LYS A 184 -19.80 -1.76 -10.52
N SER A 185 -19.28 -2.95 -10.24
CA SER A 185 -18.73 -3.29 -8.92
C SER A 185 -17.48 -2.48 -8.59
N VAL A 186 -17.19 -2.39 -7.29
CA VAL A 186 -16.01 -1.68 -6.76
C VAL A 186 -14.71 -2.25 -7.36
N ASP A 187 -14.64 -3.56 -7.60
CA ASP A 187 -13.45 -4.23 -8.14
C ASP A 187 -13.13 -3.79 -9.58
N VAL A 188 -14.17 -3.65 -10.42
CA VAL A 188 -14.02 -3.10 -11.78
C VAL A 188 -13.58 -1.63 -11.71
N GLY A 189 -14.12 -0.87 -10.74
CA GLY A 189 -13.68 0.49 -10.44
C GLY A 189 -12.18 0.58 -10.13
N ILE A 190 -11.70 -0.25 -9.20
CA ILE A 190 -10.28 -0.30 -8.80
C ILE A 190 -9.38 -0.63 -10.00
N ALA A 191 -9.81 -1.52 -10.88
CA ALA A 191 -9.04 -1.92 -12.06
C ALA A 191 -8.97 -0.82 -13.14
N LEU A 192 -10.09 -0.14 -13.44
CA LEU A 192 -10.19 0.79 -14.57
C LEU A 192 -9.81 2.24 -14.23
N LEU A 193 -10.01 2.69 -12.98
CA LEU A 193 -9.71 4.07 -12.57
C LEU A 193 -8.25 4.49 -12.84
N PRO A 194 -7.22 3.66 -12.59
CA PRO A 194 -5.85 4.01 -12.90
C PRO A 194 -5.58 4.19 -14.40
N LEU A 195 -6.27 3.44 -15.28
CA LEU A 195 -6.16 3.62 -16.73
C LEU A 195 -6.74 4.96 -17.17
N ILE A 196 -7.88 5.36 -16.58
CA ILE A 196 -8.52 6.64 -16.87
C ILE A 196 -7.65 7.82 -16.39
N ALA A 197 -6.96 7.68 -15.26
CA ALA A 197 -6.06 8.70 -14.72
C ALA A 197 -4.90 9.06 -15.68
N LYS A 198 -4.42 8.10 -16.49
CA LYS A 198 -3.36 8.34 -17.49
C LYS A 198 -3.69 9.41 -18.53
N ILE A 199 -4.97 9.71 -18.72
CA ILE A 199 -5.44 10.77 -19.64
C ILE A 199 -5.10 12.15 -19.09
N GLY A 200 -5.10 12.31 -17.77
CA GLY A 200 -4.66 13.53 -17.10
C GLY A 200 -3.15 13.76 -17.23
N GLU A 201 -2.38 12.67 -17.23
CA GLU A 201 -0.91 12.66 -17.23
C GLU A 201 -0.27 12.79 -18.62
N SER A 202 -0.99 12.43 -19.69
CA SER A 202 -0.48 12.47 -21.08
C SER A 202 -0.16 13.92 -21.53
N LEU A 203 1.09 14.36 -21.35
CA LEU A 203 1.67 15.61 -21.87
C LEU A 203 2.17 15.43 -23.31
#